data_AF-V9LDS0-F1
#
_entry.id   AF-V9LDS0-F1
#
_cell.length_a   1.000
_cell.length_b   1.000
_cell.length_c   1.000
_cell.angle_alpha   90.00
_cell.angle_beta   90.00
_cell.angle_gamma   90.00
#
_symmetry.space_group_name_H-M   'P 1'
#
loop_
_entity.id
_entity.type
_entity.pdbx_description
1 polymer ?
#
loop_
_entity_poly.entity_id
_entity_poly.type
_entity_poly.pdbx_seq_one_letter_code
_entity_poly.pdbx_strand_id
1 'polypeptide(L)'
;MSFRVSCRCSGKMAKRFTAQELGRAIGVALAKEMGWKAELRNPTLEVFIHLSDIHCVVGIPIVRLPLASRDYIKTVGLRSTVAWAMAYLADIKVGINVLIIFVIEYGIFAY
;
A
#
# COMPACT_ATOMS: atom_id res chain seq x y z
N MET A 1 7.72 3.22 -21.82
CA MET A 1 7.08 3.26 -20.50
C MET A 1 7.43 1.98 -19.75
N SER A 2 7.84 2.06 -18.47
CA SER A 2 8.08 0.87 -17.63
C SER A 2 6.94 0.66 -16.64
N PHE A 3 6.54 -0.59 -16.42
CA PHE A 3 5.40 -0.91 -15.55
C PHE A 3 5.60 -2.17 -14.71
N ARG A 4 4.85 -2.26 -13.61
CA ARG A 4 4.70 -3.47 -12.80
C ARG A 4 3.23 -3.79 -12.62
N VAL A 5 2.88 -5.07 -12.61
CA VAL A 5 1.58 -5.55 -12.15
C VAL A 5 1.72 -6.09 -10.74
N SER A 6 0.91 -5.57 -9.83
CA SER A 6 0.80 -6.06 -8.46
C SER A 6 -0.57 -6.67 -8.27
N CYS A 7 -0.59 -8.00 -8.15
CA CYS A 7 -1.83 -8.75 -8.02
C CYS A 7 -2.02 -9.24 -6.58
N ARG A 8 -3.26 -9.19 -6.10
CA ARG A 8 -3.70 -9.82 -4.86
C ARG A 8 -4.89 -10.71 -5.17
N CYS A 9 -4.89 -11.91 -4.63
CA CYS A 9 -6.04 -12.82 -4.66
C CYS A 9 -6.57 -12.99 -3.24
N SER A 10 -7.89 -13.07 -3.08
CA SER A 10 -8.55 -13.39 -1.81
C SER A 10 -9.63 -14.45 -2.00
N GLY A 11 -10.04 -15.09 -0.90
CA GLY A 11 -11.14 -16.06 -0.90
C GLY A 11 -10.81 -17.38 -1.61
N LYS A 12 -11.83 -18.01 -2.20
CA LYS A 12 -11.70 -19.22 -3.03
C LYS A 12 -10.83 -18.99 -4.26
N MET A 13 -10.79 -17.78 -4.83
CA MET A 13 -9.90 -17.45 -5.96
C MET A 13 -8.43 -17.62 -5.62
N ALA A 14 -8.01 -17.25 -4.41
CA ALA A 14 -6.63 -17.46 -3.94
C ALA A 14 -6.23 -18.94 -3.83
N LYS A 15 -7.21 -19.86 -3.73
CA LYS A 15 -6.97 -21.31 -3.75
C LYS A 15 -6.86 -21.88 -5.16
N ARG A 16 -7.38 -21.16 -6.16
CA ARG A 16 -7.45 -21.62 -7.55
C ARG A 16 -6.34 -21.04 -8.42
N PHE A 17 -5.90 -19.83 -8.13
CA PHE A 17 -4.84 -19.14 -8.84
C PHE A 17 -3.89 -18.48 -7.85
N THR A 18 -2.58 -18.61 -8.10
CA THR A 18 -1.62 -17.80 -7.36
C THR A 18 -1.65 -16.36 -7.89
N ALA A 19 -1.47 -15.39 -6.99
CA ALA A 19 -1.40 -13.98 -7.39
C ALA A 19 -0.25 -13.72 -8.38
N GLN A 20 0.83 -14.51 -8.31
CA GLN A 20 1.96 -14.38 -9.21
C GLN A 20 1.66 -14.88 -10.62
N GLU A 21 0.97 -16.01 -10.78
CA GLU A 21 0.53 -16.50 -12.10
C GLU A 21 -0.43 -15.52 -12.76
N LEU A 22 -1.41 -15.02 -11.99
CA LEU A 22 -2.38 -14.05 -12.49
C LEU A 22 -1.69 -12.73 -12.88
N GLY A 23 -0.80 -12.22 -12.02
CA GLY A 23 0.00 -11.04 -12.31
C GLY A 23 0.88 -11.21 -13.55
N ARG A 24 1.47 -12.40 -13.75
CA ARG A 24 2.26 -12.71 -14.96
C ARG A 24 1.39 -12.72 -16.22
N ALA A 25 0.25 -13.41 -16.18
CA ALA A 25 -0.65 -13.51 -17.34
C ALA A 25 -1.14 -12.12 -17.78
N ILE A 26 -1.56 -11.29 -16.83
CA ILE A 26 -2.02 -9.93 -17.10
C ILE A 26 -0.86 -9.02 -17.54
N GLY A 27 0.32 -9.17 -16.91
CA GLY A 27 1.52 -8.43 -17.32
C GLY A 27 1.94 -8.73 -18.76
N VAL A 28 1.89 -10.00 -19.19
CA VAL A 28 2.19 -10.37 -20.58
C VAL A 28 1.15 -9.79 -21.55
N ALA A 29 -0.13 -9.85 -21.20
CA ALA A 29 -1.20 -9.26 -22.02
C ALA A 29 -1.01 -7.75 -22.19
N LEU A 30 -0.80 -7.02 -21.09
CA LEU A 30 -0.56 -5.57 -21.10
C LEU A 30 0.71 -5.19 -21.85
N ALA A 31 1.80 -5.94 -21.68
CA ALA A 31 3.04 -5.69 -22.41
C ALA A 31 2.85 -5.85 -23.92
N LYS A 32 2.05 -6.85 -24.35
CA LYS A 32 1.76 -7.09 -25.77
C LYS A 32 0.85 -6.03 -26.37
N GLU A 33 -0.22 -5.62 -25.68
CA GLU A 33 -1.17 -4.63 -26.21
C GLU A 33 -0.61 -3.21 -26.19
N MET A 34 0.10 -2.83 -25.13
CA MET A 34 0.55 -1.45 -24.93
C MET A 34 2.00 -1.21 -25.33
N GLY A 35 2.76 -2.27 -25.65
CA GLY A 35 4.20 -2.18 -25.93
C GLY A 35 5.03 -1.75 -24.72
N TRP A 36 4.52 -1.94 -23.50
CA TRP A 36 5.21 -1.52 -22.28
C TRP A 36 6.25 -2.54 -21.81
N LYS A 37 7.33 -2.05 -21.21
CA LYS A 37 8.39 -2.91 -20.65
C LYS A 37 8.09 -3.24 -19.19
N ALA A 38 7.98 -4.52 -18.86
CA ALA A 38 7.84 -4.96 -17.47
C ALA A 38 9.13 -4.68 -16.68
N GLU A 39 9.00 -3.97 -15.56
CA GLU A 39 10.10 -3.59 -14.66
C GLU A 39 9.64 -3.75 -13.21
N LEU A 40 10.28 -4.63 -12.45
CA LEU A 40 9.82 -4.99 -11.10
C LEU A 40 10.39 -4.09 -10.00
N ARG A 41 11.60 -3.53 -10.21
CA ARG A 41 12.32 -2.77 -9.19
C ARG A 41 11.89 -1.32 -9.11
N ASN A 42 11.86 -0.62 -10.25
CA ASN A 42 11.57 0.81 -10.29
C ASN A 42 10.63 1.16 -11.46
N PRO A 43 9.35 0.72 -11.40
CA PRO A 43 8.39 0.97 -12.46
C PRO A 43 7.96 2.45 -12.48
N THR A 44 7.64 2.95 -13.68
CA THR A 44 7.04 4.28 -13.84
C THR A 44 5.56 4.26 -13.49
N LEU A 45 4.90 3.13 -13.76
CA LEU A 45 3.49 2.87 -13.52
C LEU A 45 3.32 1.54 -12.79
N GLU A 46 2.51 1.53 -11.74
CA GLU A 46 2.06 0.29 -11.10
C GLU A 46 0.59 0.06 -11.44
N VAL A 47 0.24 -1.16 -11.83
CA VAL A 47 -1.15 -1.59 -12.04
C VAL A 47 -1.50 -2.55 -10.92
N PHE A 48 -2.43 -2.15 -10.07
CA PHE A 48 -2.92 -2.96 -8.97
C PHE A 48 -4.17 -3.73 -9.37
N ILE A 49 -4.17 -5.03 -9.08
CA ILE A 49 -5.26 -5.93 -9.41
C ILE A 49 -5.62 -6.72 -8.16
N HIS A 50 -6.89 -6.65 -7.75
CA HIS A 50 -7.40 -7.45 -6.66
C HIS A 50 -8.53 -8.33 -7.17
N LEU A 51 -8.26 -9.64 -7.18
CA LEU A 51 -9.25 -10.66 -7.50
C LEU A 51 -9.81 -11.27 -6.22
N SER A 52 -11.12 -11.21 -6.07
CA SER A 52 -11.90 -11.85 -5.03
C SER A 52 -12.91 -12.81 -5.66
N ASP A 53 -13.68 -13.51 -4.83
CA ASP A 53 -14.64 -14.54 -5.29
C ASP A 53 -15.77 -13.98 -6.16
N ILE A 54 -16.07 -12.70 -6.00
CA ILE A 54 -17.18 -12.02 -6.66
C ILE A 54 -16.77 -10.79 -7.46
N HIS A 55 -15.53 -10.29 -7.26
CA HIS A 55 -15.10 -9.01 -7.80
C HIS A 55 -13.67 -9.09 -8.34
N CYS A 56 -13.43 -8.41 -9.46
CA CYS A 56 -12.10 -8.09 -9.96
C CYS A 56 -11.96 -6.57 -9.99
N VAL A 57 -11.04 -6.05 -9.18
CA VAL A 57 -10.77 -4.61 -9.09
C VAL A 57 -9.43 -4.34 -9.74
N VAL A 58 -9.41 -3.44 -10.73
CA VAL A 58 -8.19 -2.97 -11.39
C VAL A 58 -8.05 -1.49 -11.12
N GLY A 59 -6.86 -1.07 -10.69
CA GLY A 59 -6.60 0.33 -10.37
C GLY A 59 -5.14 0.72 -10.56
N ILE A 60 -4.89 2.01 -10.59
CA ILE A 60 -3.55 2.59 -10.63
C ILE A 60 -3.39 3.35 -9.31
N PRO A 61 -2.46 2.96 -8.42
CA PRO A 61 -2.20 3.69 -7.20
C PRO A 61 -1.66 5.07 -7.56
N ILE A 62 -2.36 6.12 -7.11
CA ILE A 62 -1.98 7.51 -7.39
C ILE A 62 -0.71 7.89 -6.60
N VAL A 63 -0.52 7.29 -5.41
CA VAL A 63 0.63 7.55 -4.54
C VAL A 63 1.65 6.43 -4.67
N ARG A 64 2.89 6.78 -5.04
CA ARG A 64 4.00 5.82 -5.18
C ARG A 64 4.56 5.32 -3.84
N LEU A 65 4.49 6.16 -2.82
CA LEU A 65 4.93 5.84 -1.47
C LEU A 65 3.70 5.65 -0.57
N PRO A 66 3.79 4.80 0.47
CA PRO A 66 2.71 4.73 1.46
C PRO A 66 2.46 6.12 2.05
N LEU A 67 1.20 6.50 2.26
CA LEU A 67 0.83 7.75 2.96
C LEU A 67 1.42 7.85 4.37
N ALA A 68 1.81 6.70 4.94
CA ALA A 68 2.48 6.62 6.22
C ALA A 68 3.98 6.98 6.16
N SER A 69 4.58 6.97 4.97
CA SER A 69 5.97 7.35 4.75
C SER A 69 6.09 8.86 4.89
N ARG A 70 6.74 9.31 5.95
CA ARG A 70 7.04 10.72 6.19
C ARG A 70 8.53 10.85 6.42
N ASP A 71 9.17 11.79 5.75
CA ASP A 71 10.63 11.92 5.71
C ASP A 71 11.27 12.17 7.09
N TYR A 72 10.49 12.62 8.06
CA TYR A 72 10.93 12.81 9.43
C TYR A 72 10.95 11.52 10.27
N ILE A 73 10.30 10.44 9.82
CA ILE A 73 10.28 9.14 10.52
C ILE A 73 11.46 8.31 10.02
N LYS A 74 12.56 8.31 10.77
CA LYS A 74 13.83 7.68 10.38
C LYS A 74 14.01 6.26 10.90
N THR A 75 13.23 5.88 11.91
CA THR A 75 13.33 4.58 12.59
C THR A 75 12.06 3.75 12.38
N VAL A 76 12.21 2.42 12.39
CA VAL A 76 11.07 1.52 12.28
C VAL A 76 10.38 1.45 13.65
N GLY A 77 9.21 2.05 13.75
CA GLY A 77 8.38 2.07 14.96
C GLY A 77 6.90 1.87 14.64
N LEU A 78 6.03 2.45 15.45
CA LEU A 78 4.60 2.44 15.19
C LEU A 78 4.27 3.23 13.92
N ARG A 79 3.51 2.64 13.00
CA ARG A 79 3.09 3.31 11.76
C ARG A 79 2.24 4.54 12.08
N SER A 80 2.58 5.68 11.48
CA SER A 80 1.92 6.98 11.69
C SER A 80 0.39 6.94 11.53
N THR A 81 -0.13 6.15 10.58
CA THR A 81 -1.57 5.97 10.38
C THR A 81 -2.26 5.28 11.56
N VAL A 82 -1.57 4.36 12.24
CA VAL A 82 -2.09 3.68 13.43
C VAL A 82 -2.04 4.62 14.63
N ALA A 83 -0.94 5.36 14.78
CA ALA A 83 -0.79 6.35 15.83
C ALA A 83 -1.87 7.43 15.77
N TRP A 84 -2.16 7.94 14.56
CA TRP A 84 -3.24 8.89 14.33
C TRP A 84 -4.60 8.31 14.69
N ALA A 85 -4.90 7.07 14.28
CA ALA A 85 -6.16 6.41 14.62
C ALA A 85 -6.35 6.23 16.13
N MET A 86 -5.28 5.89 16.87
CA MET A 86 -5.33 5.79 18.33
C MET A 86 -5.58 7.14 18.99
N ALA A 87 -4.92 8.20 18.52
CA ALA A 87 -5.14 9.55 19.03
C ALA A 87 -6.58 10.04 18.77
N TYR A 88 -7.10 9.74 17.57
CA TYR A 88 -8.49 10.03 17.20
C TYR A 88 -9.49 9.29 18.09
N LEU A 89 -9.28 7.98 18.34
CA LEU A 89 -10.15 7.17 19.19
C LEU A 89 -10.08 7.57 20.68
N ALA A 90 -8.94 8.10 21.12
CA ALA A 90 -8.75 8.60 22.48
C ALA A 90 -9.28 10.04 22.68
N ASP A 91 -9.90 10.66 21.67
CA ASP A 91 -10.39 12.05 21.67
C ASP A 91 -9.33 13.06 22.18
N ILE A 92 -8.07 12.87 21.77
CA ILE A 92 -6.98 13.76 22.17
C ILE A 92 -7.17 15.11 21.48
N LYS A 93 -7.38 16.16 22.27
CA LYS A 93 -7.52 17.55 21.78
C LYS A 93 -6.23 18.34 22.01
N VAL A 94 -6.09 19.40 21.22
CA VAL A 94 -4.98 20.35 21.36
C VAL A 94 -5.00 20.95 22.78
N GLY A 95 -3.83 20.98 23.42
CA GLY A 95 -3.66 21.52 24.78
C GLY A 95 -3.88 20.52 25.91
N ILE A 96 -4.16 19.24 25.62
CA ILE A 96 -4.25 18.19 26.63
C ILE A 96 -2.86 17.54 26.82
N ASN A 97 -2.48 17.32 28.08
CA ASN A 97 -1.27 16.57 28.41
C ASN A 97 -1.48 15.08 28.11
N VAL A 98 -0.67 14.53 27.20
CA VAL A 98 -0.72 13.12 26.82
C VAL A 98 0.53 12.43 27.33
N LEU A 99 0.35 11.36 28.11
CA LEU A 99 1.45 10.48 28.52
C LEU A 99 1.52 9.27 27.58
N ILE A 100 2.66 9.08 26.93
CA ILE A 100 2.95 7.89 26.14
C ILE A 100 3.96 7.05 26.93
N ILE A 101 3.51 5.90 27.44
CA ILE A 101 4.32 5.05 28.33
C ILE A 101 5.38 4.25 27.54
N PHE A 102 5.12 3.97 26.26
CA PHE A 102 6.06 3.32 25.35
C PHE A 102 6.25 4.21 24.11
N VAL A 103 7.26 5.08 24.16
CA VAL A 103 7.62 5.95 23.03
C VAL A 103 8.68 5.26 22.17
N ILE A 104 8.29 4.86 20.96
CA ILE A 104 9.25 4.56 19.88
C ILE A 104 9.22 5.76 18.94
N GLU A 105 9.89 6.83 19.38
CA GLU A 105 10.09 8.14 18.74
C GLU A 105 8.88 9.05 18.44
N TYR A 106 9.16 10.37 18.54
CA TYR A 106 8.23 11.48 18.44
C TYR A 106 7.75 11.70 16.99
N GLY A 107 6.52 11.33 16.69
CA GLY A 107 5.93 11.64 15.38
C GLY A 107 4.40 11.63 15.31
N ILE A 108 3.72 11.49 16.46
CA ILE A 108 2.26 11.27 16.51
C ILE A 108 1.49 12.60 16.44
N PHE A 109 2.11 13.70 16.87
CA PHE A 109 1.45 15.01 16.99
C PHE A 109 2.33 16.11 16.39
N ALA A 110 2.43 16.15 15.06
CA ALA A 110 2.98 17.31 14.37
C ALA A 110 1.83 17.99 13.63
N TYR A 111 1.08 18.85 14.34
CA TYR A 111 0.32 20.01 13.86
C TYR A 111 0.14 20.98 15.01
#